data_AF-A0A5N9AWL9-F1
#
_entry.id   AF-A0A5N9AWL9-F1
#
_cell.length_a   1.000
_cell.length_b   1.000
_cell.length_c   1.000
_cell.angle_alpha   90.00
_cell.angle_beta   90.00
_cell.angle_gamma   90.00
#
_symmetry.space_group_name_H-M   'P 1'
#
loop_
_entity.id
_entity.type
_entity.pdbx_description
1 polymer ?
#
loop_
_entity_poly.entity_id
_entity_poly.type
_entity_poly.pdbx_seq_one_letter_code
_entity_poly.pdbx_strand_id
1 'polypeptide(L)' 'MKQLEEKLIDLRKIKSSEQVSKVKQILEEEINEVVILTDLEVIIKMIPMQILEKNLTCKMKIIDDYWQIKLIKKGN' A
#
# COMPACT_ATOMS: atom_id res chain seq x y z
N MET A 1 -0.26 4.50 -17.63
CA MET A 1 -0.39 4.36 -16.16
C MET A 1 -1.82 3.95 -15.87
N LYS A 2 -2.03 2.97 -15.00
CA LYS A 2 -3.35 2.44 -14.68
C LYS A 2 -3.83 3.08 -13.38
N GLN A 3 -5.00 3.72 -13.42
CA GLN A 3 -5.60 4.34 -12.23
C GLN A 3 -6.14 3.26 -11.29
N LEU A 4 -5.85 3.38 -9.99
CA LEU A 4 -6.42 2.53 -8.95
C LEU A 4 -7.54 3.26 -8.22
N GLU A 5 -8.76 2.75 -8.36
CA GLU A 5 -9.97 3.19 -7.64
C GLU A 5 -10.44 2.05 -6.74
N GLU A 6 -10.56 2.34 -5.43
CA GLU A 6 -11.12 1.45 -4.40
C GLU A 6 -10.67 -0.02 -4.48
N LYS A 7 -9.38 -0.24 -4.76
CA LYS A 7 -8.85 -1.59 -4.93
C LYS A 7 -8.35 -2.17 -3.61
N LEU A 8 -8.93 -3.28 -3.17
CA LEU A 8 -8.35 -4.13 -2.13
C LEU A 8 -7.29 -5.05 -2.76
N ILE A 9 -6.07 -5.03 -2.23
CA ILE A 9 -4.96 -5.87 -2.65
C ILE A 9 -4.47 -6.65 -1.44
N ASP A 10 -4.80 -7.94 -1.40
CA ASP A 10 -4.32 -8.85 -0.35
C ASP A 10 -3.00 -9.52 -0.78
N LEU A 11 -1.91 -9.16 -0.11
CA LEU A 11 -0.56 -9.69 -0.38
C LEU A 11 -0.20 -10.87 0.53
N ARG A 12 -1.01 -11.21 1.54
CA ARG A 12 -0.68 -12.25 2.53
C ARG A 12 -0.59 -13.66 1.94
N LYS A 13 -1.17 -13.86 0.74
CA LYS A 13 -1.18 -15.15 0.04
C LYS A 13 0.02 -15.36 -0.89
N ILE A 14 0.94 -14.39 -0.98
CA ILE A 14 2.13 -14.47 -1.85
C ILE A 14 3.42 -14.38 -1.03
N LYS A 15 4.55 -14.77 -1.63
CA LYS A 15 5.84 -14.84 -0.94
C LYS A 15 6.31 -13.46 -0.51
N SER A 16 7.08 -13.41 0.57
CA SER A 16 7.51 -12.12 1.15
C SER A 16 8.27 -11.22 0.17
N SER A 17 9.15 -11.80 -0.65
CA SER A 17 9.87 -11.08 -1.71
C SER A 17 8.96 -10.54 -2.81
N GLU A 18 7.89 -11.27 -3.13
CA GLU A 18 6.88 -10.88 -4.11
C GLU A 18 5.99 -9.76 -3.56
N GLN A 19 5.65 -9.79 -2.26
CA GLN A 19 4.88 -8.71 -1.63
C GLN A 19 5.59 -7.36 -1.76
N VAL A 20 6.89 -7.29 -1.43
CA VAL A 20 7.69 -6.05 -1.53
C VAL A 20 7.71 -5.54 -2.97
N SER A 21 7.93 -6.43 -3.93
CA SER A 21 7.95 -6.08 -5.36
C SER A 21 6.58 -5.56 -5.83
N LYS A 22 5.49 -6.16 -5.34
CA LYS A 22 4.13 -5.75 -5.69
C LYS A 22 3.79 -4.37 -5.12
N VAL A 23 4.22 -4.07 -3.89
CA VAL A 23 4.03 -2.75 -3.30
C VAL A 23 4.78 -1.68 -4.09
N LYS A 24 6.03 -1.93 -4.50
CA LYS A 24 6.76 -0.98 -5.36
C LYS A 24 6.00 -0.68 -6.65
N GLN A 25 5.50 -1.72 -7.33
CA GLN A 25 4.66 -1.56 -8.52
C GLN A 25 3.40 -0.75 -8.25
N ILE A 26 2.70 -0.99 -7.13
CA ILE A 26 1.50 -0.21 -6.76
C ILE A 26 1.85 1.27 -6.59
N LEU A 27 2.98 1.57 -5.93
CA LEU A 27 3.42 2.94 -5.66
C LEU A 27 3.91 3.68 -6.92
N GLU A 28 4.23 2.97 -8.01
CA GLU A 28 4.55 3.56 -9.31
C GLU A 28 3.30 4.00 -10.11
N GLU A 29 2.12 3.47 -9.77
CA GLU A 29 0.85 3.81 -10.43
C GLU A 29 0.23 5.11 -9.87
N GLU A 30 -0.73 5.67 -10.60
CA GLU A 30 -1.56 6.75 -10.08
C GLU A 30 -2.62 6.17 -9.13
N ILE A 31 -2.54 6.57 -7.85
CA ILE A 31 -3.42 6.10 -6.79
C ILE A 31 -4.43 7.19 -6.46
N ASN A 32 -5.72 6.91 -6.68
CA ASN A 32 -6.81 7.66 -6.04
C ASN A 32 -7.07 7.06 -4.65
N GLU A 33 -7.33 5.76 -4.60
CA GLU A 33 -7.53 5.01 -3.37
C GLU A 33 -7.13 3.54 -3.54
N VAL A 34 -6.35 2.99 -2.60
CA VAL A 34 -6.02 1.56 -2.54
C VAL A 34 -5.89 1.10 -1.10
N VAL A 35 -6.33 -0.13 -0.82
CA VAL A 35 -6.15 -0.81 0.47
C VAL A 35 -5.25 -2.01 0.25
N ILE A 36 -4.14 -2.07 0.97
CA ILE A 36 -3.14 -3.14 0.90
C ILE A 36 -3.21 -3.93 2.20
N LEU A 37 -3.34 -5.25 2.11
CA LEU A 37 -3.19 -6.15 3.26
C LEU A 37 -1.84 -6.85 3.20
N THR A 38 -1.08 -6.83 4.29
CA THR A 38 0.24 -7.45 4.39
C THR A 38 0.52 -7.87 5.82
N ASP A 39 1.29 -8.94 5.98
CA ASP A 39 1.85 -9.44 7.23
C ASP A 39 3.32 -9.01 7.43
N LEU A 40 3.91 -8.26 6.48
CA LEU A 40 5.32 -7.92 6.50
C LEU A 40 5.62 -6.55 7.09
N GLU A 41 6.40 -6.54 8.17
CA GLU A 41 6.85 -5.32 8.83
C GLU A 41 7.62 -4.37 7.90
N VAL A 42 8.41 -4.92 6.97
CA VAL A 42 9.19 -4.11 6.02
C VAL A 42 8.29 -3.23 5.14
N ILE A 43 7.09 -3.71 4.76
CA ILE A 43 6.15 -2.94 3.94
C ILE A 43 5.56 -1.78 4.73
N ILE A 44 5.27 -2.00 6.01
CA ILE A 44 4.74 -0.98 6.94
C ILE A 44 5.73 0.19 7.07
N LYS A 45 7.04 -0.08 7.11
CA LYS A 45 8.07 0.97 7.18
C LYS A 45 8.35 1.60 5.82
N MET A 46 8.32 0.79 4.76
CA MET A 46 8.65 1.22 3.41
C MET A 46 7.62 2.18 2.82
N ILE A 47 6.32 1.90 2.99
CA ILE A 47 5.25 2.70 2.37
C ILE A 47 5.30 4.18 2.81
N PRO A 48 5.33 4.52 4.11
CA PRO A 48 5.40 5.91 4.57
C PRO A 48 6.58 6.66 3.97
N MET A 49 7.76 6.02 3.90
CA MET A 49 8.96 6.64 3.34
C MET A 49 8.82 6.94 1.84
N GLN A 50 8.27 6.01 1.07
CA GLN A 50 8.16 6.17 -0.40
C GLN A 50 7.04 7.12 -0.84
N ILE A 51 6.05 7.38 0.02
CA ILE A 51 4.96 8.30 -0.31
C ILE A 51 5.18 9.74 0.18
N LEU A 52 6.31 10.04 0.83
CA LEU A 52 6.59 11.39 1.34
C LEU A 52 6.50 12.47 0.25
N GLU A 53 7.00 12.14 -0.94
CA GLU A 53 7.00 13.03 -2.11
C GLU A 53 5.73 12.88 -2.96
N LYS A 54 4.81 12.00 -2.57
CA LYS A 54 3.56 11.75 -3.27
C LYS A 54 2.41 12.50 -2.59
N ASN A 55 1.42 12.92 -3.38
CA ASN A 55 0.21 13.57 -2.85
C ASN A 55 -0.77 12.56 -2.24
N LEU A 56 -0.28 11.72 -1.33
CA LEU A 56 -1.01 10.61 -0.71
C LEU A 56 -1.04 10.75 0.81
N THR A 57 -2.16 10.35 1.41
CA THR A 57 -2.32 10.08 2.83
C THR A 57 -2.24 8.58 3.05
N CYS A 58 -1.47 8.15 4.05
CA CYS A 58 -1.45 6.76 4.49
C CYS A 58 -2.13 6.62 5.85
N LYS A 59 -3.05 5.66 5.94
CA LYS A 59 -3.69 5.25 7.18
C LYS A 59 -3.40 3.76 7.40
N MET A 60 -2.88 3.42 8.57
CA MET A 60 -2.51 2.05 8.90
C MET A 60 -3.33 1.55 10.09
N LYS A 61 -3.75 0.30 10.04
CA LYS A 61 -4.43 -0.40 11.13
C LYS A 61 -3.90 -1.83 11.20
N ILE A 62 -3.59 -2.29 12.41
CA ILE A 62 -3.34 -3.71 12.67
C ILE A 62 -4.68 -4.43 12.86
N ILE A 63 -4.83 -5.61 12.25
CA ILE A 63 -5.97 -6.50 12.37
C ILE A 63 -5.40 -7.89 12.65
N ASP A 64 -5.61 -8.39 13.86
CA ASP A 64 -5.03 -9.64 14.35
C ASP A 64 -3.51 -9.71 14.11
N ASP A 65 -3.08 -10.56 13.17
CA ASP A 65 -1.68 -10.83 12.81
C ASP A 65 -1.21 -10.10 11.53
N TYR A 66 -2.04 -9.22 10.95
CA TYR A 66 -1.71 -8.52 9.72
C TYR A 66 -2.04 -7.02 9.77
N TRP A 67 -1.56 -6.30 8.77
CA TRP A 67 -1.74 -4.86 8.60
C TRP A 67 -2.62 -4.56 7.40
N GLN A 68 -3.56 -3.65 7.63
CA GLN A 68 -4.31 -2.96 6.59
C GLN A 68 -3.73 -1.56 6.40
N ILE A 69 -3.26 -1.28 5.19
CA ILE A 69 -2.65 -0.01 4.81
C ILE A 69 -3.52 0.63 3.73
N LYS A 70 -4.19 1.72 4.07
CA LYS A 70 -5.02 2.50 3.14
C LYS A 70 -4.23 3.70 2.64
N LEU A 71 -4.07 3.82 1.32
CA LEU A 71 -3.47 4.97 0.64
C LEU A 71 -4.57 5.73 -0.10
N ILE A 72 -4.61 7.05 0.08
CA ILE A 72 -5.67 7.92 -0.47
C ILE A 72 -5.01 9.18 -1.03
N LYS A 73 -5.36 9.60 -2.24
CA LYS A 73 -4.98 10.90 -2.81
C LYS A 73 -5.46 12.01 -1.90
N LYS A 74 -4.57 12.93 -1.52
CA LYS A 74 -4.98 14.15 -0.81
C LYS A 74 -5.83 14.97 -1.78
N GLY A 75 -7.01 15.38 -1.35
CA GLY A 75 -7.77 16.40 -2.06
C GLY A 75 -6.93 17.68 -2.12
N ASN A 76 -7.00 18.38 -3.25
CA ASN A 76 -6.50 19.75 -3.34
C ASN A 76 -7.35 20.69 -2.47
#